data_AF-A0A3D2ICL2-F1
#
_entry.id   AF-A0A3D2ICL2-F1
#
_cell.length_a   1.000
_cell.length_b   1.000
_cell.length_c   1.000
_cell.angle_alpha   90.00
_cell.angle_beta   90.00
_cell.angle_gamma   90.00
#
_symmetry.space_group_name_H-M   'P 1'
#
loop_
_entity.id
_entity.type
_entity.pdbx_description
1 polymer ?
#
loop_
_entity_poly.entity_id
_entity_poly.type
_entity_poly.pdbx_seq_one_letter_code
_entity_poly.pdbx_strand_id
1 'polypeptide(L)'
;SYRDGAVRTDSLELVSPNGAFLSLAVPYADSVNQQIWFVGENFNFGILQEIILGERYIDGILFGRANISKTKNTLSGSGNLELQSIEYEGVQADVFSLSFNAKDKRIQSELSLIWEQEKVISGSLDVPLDLSDPEKLSDEFYTQSVKGSLIIQPTPISRFKSALEKFEITGTEGIISFDGTLSGTAGTPNFEGSLNIDDPVLSNVSLDSVFADFKYSQEQENIIINTEVLAARQKAADIDIDFPFSYNFKTFELNTVDESKPVSVEVRTRDFNLAVFNDFVNKEFTRNLKGVLNGELSLKGTEDEITATGYFDLTKSSFESPIAGIKVDGIKSRIEFSKDKVTLKQLSANSGKGGFNANGTINLDGLYPTTLDIQAKANQFKLANTDEYNLVIDLDSRLSGPITTPKAIGRFAVKNGFIVLEEFGDKTVEDVTLEGEEEVINISYYDSLAIEMEFAIERNFYVRGGGYLDMEI
;
A
#
# COMPACT_ATOMS: atom_id res chain seq x y z
N SER A 1 15.81 13.40 45.05
CA SER A 1 14.84 13.56 46.14
C SER A 1 13.45 13.87 45.60
N TYR A 2 12.41 13.22 46.14
CA TYR A 2 11.02 13.62 45.95
C TYR A 2 10.54 14.33 47.21
N ARG A 3 10.10 15.58 47.08
CA ARG A 3 9.60 16.39 48.21
C ARG A 3 8.58 17.40 47.69
N ASP A 4 7.45 17.52 48.39
CA ASP A 4 6.39 18.50 48.09
C ASP A 4 5.85 18.45 46.65
N GLY A 5 5.73 17.24 46.07
CA GLY A 5 5.24 17.06 44.70
C GLY A 5 6.26 17.37 43.61
N ALA A 6 7.51 17.69 43.97
CA ALA A 6 8.61 17.92 43.04
C ALA A 6 9.67 16.82 43.15
N VAL A 7 10.12 16.34 42.00
CA VAL A 7 11.30 15.51 41.79
C VAL A 7 12.47 16.43 41.49
N ARG A 8 13.57 16.22 42.20
CA ARG A 8 14.88 16.75 41.82
C ARG A 8 15.83 15.58 41.82
N THR A 9 16.51 15.33 40.72
CA THR A 9 17.59 14.36 40.69
C THR A 9 18.90 15.12 40.65
N ASP A 10 19.89 14.61 41.37
CA ASP A 10 21.27 14.89 40.98
C ASP A 10 21.52 14.28 39.58
N SER A 11 22.65 14.61 38.96
CA SER A 11 23.02 14.01 37.68
C SER A 11 23.08 12.48 37.82
N LEU A 12 22.24 11.78 37.07
CA LEU A 12 22.38 10.36 36.84
C LEU A 12 23.49 10.18 35.81
N GLU A 13 24.61 9.64 36.25
CA GLU A 13 25.72 9.25 35.38
C GLU A 13 25.68 7.74 35.18
N LEU A 14 25.36 7.33 33.95
CA LEU A 14 25.54 5.96 33.50
C LEU A 14 26.85 5.93 32.72
N VAL A 15 27.87 5.27 33.26
CA VAL A 15 29.17 5.12 32.61
C VAL A 15 29.45 3.65 32.41
N SER A 16 29.82 3.30 31.19
CA SER A 16 30.22 1.95 30.82
C SER A 16 31.75 1.78 30.94
N PRO A 17 32.26 0.55 31.17
CA PRO A 17 33.70 0.29 31.23
C PRO A 17 34.46 0.66 29.95
N ASN A 18 33.78 0.72 28.80
CA ASN A 18 34.32 1.09 27.49
C ASN A 18 34.21 2.59 27.18
N GLY A 19 33.84 3.42 28.16
CA GLY A 19 33.88 4.88 28.05
C GLY A 19 32.61 5.54 27.49
N ALA A 20 31.59 4.77 27.11
CA ALA A 20 30.27 5.35 26.84
C ALA A 20 29.66 5.93 28.11
N PHE A 21 29.03 7.08 28.00
CA PHE A 21 28.32 7.67 29.12
C PHE A 21 27.00 8.34 28.71
N LEU A 22 26.06 8.33 29.63
CA LEU A 22 24.87 9.17 29.61
C LEU A 22 24.85 9.92 30.94
N SER A 23 24.94 11.24 30.86
CA SER A 23 24.65 12.14 31.96
C SER A 23 23.27 12.74 31.73
N LEU A 24 22.32 12.35 32.57
CA LEU A 24 20.96 12.85 32.55
C LEU A 24 20.70 13.51 33.89
N ALA A 25 20.15 14.71 33.90
CA ALA A 25 19.57 15.24 35.12
C ALA A 25 18.16 15.74 34.86
N VAL A 26 17.36 15.61 35.92
CA VAL A 26 16.12 16.33 36.10
C VAL A 26 16.35 17.30 37.26
N PRO A 27 17.01 18.46 37.03
CA PRO A 27 17.29 19.42 38.10
C PRO A 27 16.03 19.86 38.84
N TYR A 28 14.90 19.80 38.14
CA TYR A 28 13.59 20.07 38.67
C TYR A 28 12.49 19.45 37.80
N ALA A 29 11.57 18.72 38.40
CA ALA A 29 10.30 18.33 37.77
C ALA A 29 9.19 18.32 38.82
N ASP A 30 8.18 19.16 38.67
CA ASP A 30 6.90 19.02 39.38
C ASP A 30 5.79 18.71 38.35
N SER A 31 4.53 18.81 38.76
CA SER A 31 3.38 18.58 37.86
C SER A 31 3.25 19.60 36.72
N VAL A 32 3.98 20.71 36.75
CA VAL A 32 3.83 21.88 35.88
C VAL A 32 5.12 22.30 35.19
N ASN A 33 6.27 22.18 35.85
CA ASN A 33 7.57 22.60 35.35
C ASN A 33 8.53 21.43 35.37
N GLN A 34 9.19 21.19 34.25
CA GLN A 34 10.19 20.16 34.08
C GLN A 34 11.42 20.75 33.40
N GLN A 35 12.58 20.57 34.01
CA GLN A 35 13.87 20.86 33.42
C GLN A 35 14.59 19.53 33.28
N ILE A 36 14.96 19.23 32.06
CA ILE A 36 15.65 17.99 31.70
C ILE A 36 16.79 18.38 30.80
N TRP A 37 17.99 17.95 31.15
CA TRP A 37 19.09 18.00 30.20
C TRP A 37 19.73 16.63 30.16
N PHE A 38 20.23 16.29 28.97
CA PHE A 38 21.07 15.12 28.81
C PHE A 38 22.28 15.46 27.96
N VAL A 39 23.37 14.77 28.25
CA VAL A 39 24.56 14.68 27.43
C VAL A 39 24.90 13.20 27.35
N GLY A 40 24.93 12.67 26.13
CA GLY A 40 25.29 11.30 25.86
C GLY A 40 26.47 11.25 24.91
N GLU A 41 27.41 10.36 25.19
CA GLU A 41 28.46 9.98 24.26
C GLU A 41 28.50 8.47 24.17
N ASN A 42 28.43 7.95 22.95
CA ASN A 42 28.53 6.52 22.67
C ASN A 42 27.44 5.67 23.35
N PHE A 43 26.23 6.21 23.55
CA PHE A 43 25.17 5.53 24.29
C PHE A 43 24.29 4.68 23.37
N ASN A 44 23.98 3.44 23.75
CA ASN A 44 23.09 2.59 22.95
C ASN A 44 21.65 3.13 22.97
N PHE A 45 21.18 3.63 21.83
CA PHE A 45 19.85 4.24 21.71
C PHE A 45 18.72 3.21 21.79
N GLY A 46 18.98 1.97 21.41
CA GLY A 46 18.01 0.88 21.53
C GLY A 46 17.61 0.62 22.98
N ILE A 47 18.59 0.63 23.90
CA ILE A 47 18.33 0.49 25.34
C ILE A 47 17.51 1.68 25.87
N LEU A 48 17.77 2.89 25.38
CA LEU A 48 17.01 4.07 25.79
C LEU A 48 15.53 3.94 25.44
N GLN A 49 15.23 3.48 24.23
CA GLN A 49 13.87 3.24 23.77
C GLN A 49 13.19 2.14 24.58
N GLU A 50 13.87 1.02 24.82
CA GLU A 50 13.32 -0.09 25.61
C GLU A 50 12.95 0.37 27.03
N ILE A 51 13.77 1.21 27.66
CA ILE A 51 13.49 1.76 29.00
C ILE A 51 12.29 2.72 29.00
N ILE A 52 12.15 3.56 27.97
CA ILE A 52 11.14 4.64 27.93
C ILE A 52 9.81 4.17 27.34
N LEU A 53 9.88 3.37 26.27
CA LEU A 53 8.76 2.96 25.43
C LEU A 53 8.39 1.48 25.61
N GLY A 54 9.25 0.68 26.24
CA GLY A 54 9.04 -0.77 26.42
C GLY A 54 9.42 -1.62 25.21
N GLU A 55 9.76 -1.00 24.09
CA GLU A 55 10.13 -1.66 22.84
C GLU A 55 11.32 -0.96 22.17
N ARG A 56 11.99 -1.70 21.29
CA ARG A 56 13.17 -1.25 20.54
C ARG A 56 12.79 -1.12 19.08
N TYR A 57 12.77 0.11 18.57
CA TYR A 57 12.43 0.39 17.16
C TYR A 57 13.66 0.57 16.30
N ILE A 58 14.62 1.37 16.77
CA ILE A 58 15.82 1.72 16.00
C ILE A 58 17.08 1.38 16.80
N ASP A 59 18.05 0.78 16.11
CA ASP A 59 19.36 0.48 16.65
C ASP A 59 20.34 1.56 16.26
N GLY A 60 21.28 1.85 17.16
CA GLY A 60 22.32 2.83 16.91
C GLY A 60 22.93 3.38 18.19
N ILE A 61 23.93 4.20 18.00
CA ILE A 61 24.72 4.82 19.05
C ILE A 61 24.39 6.32 19.06
N LEU A 62 23.76 6.77 20.13
CA LEU A 62 23.38 8.16 20.34
C LEU A 62 24.55 8.96 20.92
N PHE A 63 24.79 10.11 20.30
CA PHE A 63 25.71 11.15 20.71
C PHE A 63 24.98 12.48 20.81
N GLY A 64 25.51 13.35 21.65
CA GLY A 64 25.16 14.76 21.67
C GLY A 64 24.45 15.18 22.94
N ARG A 65 23.70 16.26 22.83
CA ARG A 65 23.11 16.91 24.00
C ARG A 65 21.76 17.49 23.64
N ALA A 66 20.86 17.47 24.62
CA ALA A 66 19.67 18.31 24.59
C ALA A 66 19.43 18.93 25.95
N ASN A 67 18.86 20.12 25.93
CA ASN A 67 18.32 20.78 27.10
C ASN A 67 16.88 21.13 26.80
N ILE A 68 15.96 20.74 27.67
CA ILE A 68 14.53 20.92 27.54
C ILE A 68 14.02 21.49 28.86
N SER A 69 13.34 22.62 28.77
CA SER A 69 12.67 23.28 29.88
C SER A 69 11.21 23.49 29.51
N LYS A 70 10.33 22.74 30.18
CA LYS A 70 8.88 22.87 30.15
C LYS A 70 8.43 23.64 31.39
N THR A 71 7.53 24.59 31.20
CA THR A 71 6.75 25.25 32.26
C THR A 71 5.27 25.08 31.93
N LYS A 72 4.40 25.65 32.76
CA LYS A 72 2.94 25.64 32.53
C LYS A 72 2.54 26.05 31.10
N ASN A 73 3.22 27.06 30.56
CA ASN A 73 2.79 27.75 29.34
C ASN A 73 3.86 27.76 28.23
N THR A 74 5.05 27.23 28.50
CA THR A 74 6.17 27.29 27.56
C THR A 74 6.92 25.96 27.51
N LEU A 75 7.25 25.52 26.30
CA LEU A 75 8.32 24.58 26.07
C LEU A 75 9.47 25.35 25.41
N SER A 76 10.65 25.23 25.97
CA SER A 76 11.88 25.74 25.37
C SER A 76 12.94 24.66 25.43
N GLY A 77 13.87 24.68 24.49
CA GLY A 77 14.94 23.72 24.48
C GLY A 77 15.82 23.86 23.27
N SER A 78 16.98 23.23 23.31
CA SER A 78 17.82 23.09 22.14
C SER A 78 18.60 21.81 22.25
N GLY A 79 18.92 21.21 21.12
CA GLY A 79 19.72 20.01 21.08
C GLY A 79 20.42 19.83 19.76
N ASN A 80 21.52 19.09 19.82
CA ASN A 80 22.22 18.53 18.67
C ASN A 80 22.42 17.06 19.00
N LEU A 81 21.75 16.21 18.24
CA LEU A 81 21.71 14.77 18.43
C LEU A 81 22.27 14.11 17.19
N GLU A 82 23.11 13.10 17.38
CA GLU A 82 23.61 12.25 16.33
C GLU A 82 23.34 10.81 16.68
N LEU A 83 22.72 10.06 15.78
CA LEU A 83 22.58 8.62 15.88
C LEU A 83 23.51 8.00 14.84
N GLN A 84 24.51 7.25 15.30
CA GLN A 84 25.50 6.60 14.44
C GLN A 84 25.25 5.10 14.36
N SER A 85 25.74 4.46 13.28
CA SER A 85 25.59 3.01 13.06
C SER A 85 24.13 2.58 13.18
N ILE A 86 23.27 3.27 12.42
CA ILE A 86 21.83 3.10 12.47
C ILE A 86 21.48 1.75 11.87
N GLU A 87 20.62 1.01 12.53
CA GLU A 87 19.98 -0.16 11.95
C GLU A 87 18.48 -0.11 12.23
N TYR A 88 17.68 -0.11 11.17
CA TYR A 88 16.22 -0.09 11.23
C TYR A 88 15.68 -1.01 10.15
N GLU A 89 14.95 -2.05 10.54
CA GLU A 89 14.31 -2.98 9.59
C GLU A 89 15.29 -3.59 8.57
N GLY A 90 16.53 -3.84 8.99
CA GLY A 90 17.64 -4.35 8.15
C GLY A 90 18.32 -3.29 7.28
N VAL A 91 17.81 -2.06 7.27
CA VAL A 91 18.44 -0.91 6.63
C VAL A 91 19.51 -0.33 7.54
N GLN A 92 20.73 -0.20 7.04
CA GLN A 92 21.86 0.33 7.78
C GLN A 92 22.29 1.68 7.25
N ALA A 93 22.49 2.69 8.10
CA ALA A 93 22.99 4.01 7.71
C ALA A 93 24.05 4.54 8.67
N ASP A 94 24.89 5.48 8.21
CA ASP A 94 26.08 5.89 8.96
C ASP A 94 25.73 6.82 10.11
N VAL A 95 25.13 7.98 9.81
CA VAL A 95 24.87 9.04 10.77
C VAL A 95 23.58 9.79 10.45
N PHE A 96 22.66 9.83 11.40
CA PHE A 96 21.51 10.74 11.39
C PHE A 96 21.78 11.87 12.37
N SER A 97 21.78 13.10 11.89
CA SER A 97 21.94 14.30 12.72
C SER A 97 20.62 15.03 12.81
N LEU A 98 20.24 15.44 14.02
CA LEU A 98 19.11 16.32 14.30
C LEU A 98 19.57 17.48 15.18
N SER A 99 19.45 18.69 14.64
CA SER A 99 19.55 19.90 15.45
C SER A 99 18.16 20.49 15.63
N PHE A 100 17.86 20.99 16.83
CA PHE A 100 16.61 21.68 17.07
C PHE A 100 16.78 22.82 18.08
N ASN A 101 15.91 23.82 17.92
CA ASN A 101 15.75 24.94 18.82
C ASN A 101 14.26 25.21 19.00
N ALA A 102 13.77 24.95 20.21
CA ALA A 102 12.43 25.29 20.63
C ALA A 102 12.49 26.56 21.50
N LYS A 103 11.87 27.63 21.03
CA LYS A 103 11.78 28.88 21.78
C LYS A 103 10.54 29.64 21.33
N ASP A 104 9.98 30.44 22.23
CA ASP A 104 8.90 31.38 21.91
C ASP A 104 7.70 30.67 21.22
N LYS A 105 7.36 29.46 21.71
CA LYS A 105 6.31 28.57 21.17
C LYS A 105 6.51 28.17 19.70
N ARG A 106 7.75 28.07 19.25
CA ARG A 106 8.11 27.53 17.95
C ARG A 106 9.21 26.51 18.09
N ILE A 107 9.25 25.55 17.17
CA ILE A 107 10.38 24.64 16.98
C ILE A 107 10.95 24.85 15.59
N GLN A 108 12.25 25.10 15.56
CA GLN A 108 13.07 25.09 14.37
C GLN A 108 13.97 23.87 14.44
N SER A 109 14.05 23.08 13.38
CA SER A 109 14.92 21.91 13.33
C SER A 109 15.52 21.71 11.95
N GLU A 110 16.72 21.14 11.94
CA GLU A 110 17.37 20.64 10.74
C GLU A 110 17.73 19.18 10.96
N LEU A 111 17.51 18.37 9.95
CA LEU A 111 17.91 16.97 9.94
C LEU A 111 18.83 16.68 8.75
N SER A 112 19.70 15.70 8.91
CA SER A 112 20.46 15.10 7.80
C SER A 112 20.74 13.64 8.03
N LEU A 113 20.74 12.86 6.96
CA LEU A 113 21.25 11.49 6.95
C LEU A 113 22.50 11.42 6.08
N ILE A 114 23.60 10.96 6.67
CA ILE A 114 24.82 10.55 5.98
C ILE A 114 24.78 9.03 5.83
N TRP A 115 25.06 8.57 4.62
CA TRP A 115 25.06 7.16 4.28
C TRP A 115 26.14 6.89 3.24
N GLU A 116 27.06 5.98 3.58
CA GLU A 116 28.31 5.74 2.83
C GLU A 116 29.11 7.02 2.64
N GLN A 117 29.23 7.82 3.71
CA GLN A 117 29.92 9.12 3.74
C GLN A 117 29.30 10.23 2.87
N GLU A 118 28.13 9.99 2.27
CA GLU A 118 27.41 10.98 1.48
C GLU A 118 26.16 11.47 2.20
N LYS A 119 25.89 12.77 2.14
CA LYS A 119 24.65 13.34 2.67
C LYS A 119 23.51 13.05 1.70
N VAL A 120 22.68 12.05 2.03
CA VAL A 120 21.60 11.58 1.16
C VAL A 120 20.24 12.13 1.50
N ILE A 121 20.00 12.50 2.76
CA ILE A 121 18.75 13.15 3.18
C ILE A 121 19.10 14.45 3.90
N SER A 122 18.31 15.50 3.63
CA SER A 122 18.28 16.70 4.45
C SER A 122 16.87 17.23 4.58
N GLY A 123 16.57 17.83 5.72
CA GLY A 123 15.32 18.54 5.88
C GLY A 123 15.43 19.67 6.88
N SER A 124 14.44 20.55 6.82
CA SER A 124 14.25 21.62 7.79
C SER A 124 12.77 21.72 8.16
N LEU A 125 12.49 22.16 9.37
CA LEU A 125 11.13 22.38 9.85
C LEU A 125 11.10 23.60 10.78
N ASP A 126 10.16 24.51 10.55
CA ASP A 126 9.86 25.67 11.38
C ASP A 126 8.35 25.76 11.59
N VAL A 127 7.88 25.29 12.74
CA VAL A 127 6.45 25.14 13.06
C VAL A 127 6.14 25.68 14.46
N PRO A 128 4.91 26.15 14.71
CA PRO A 128 4.48 26.48 16.06
C PRO A 128 4.48 25.22 16.94
N LEU A 129 4.74 25.41 18.22
CA LEU A 129 4.87 24.34 19.21
C LEU A 129 4.12 24.73 20.49
N ASP A 130 3.06 24.00 20.79
CA ASP A 130 2.36 24.03 22.06
C ASP A 130 2.00 22.59 22.43
N LEU A 131 2.40 22.14 23.62
CA LEU A 131 2.20 20.77 24.09
C LEU A 131 0.88 20.59 24.84
N SER A 132 0.05 21.62 24.85
CA SER A 132 -1.32 21.52 25.32
C SER A 132 -2.12 20.63 24.38
N ASP A 133 -3.24 20.12 24.86
CA ASP A 133 -4.21 19.40 24.05
C ASP A 133 -4.53 20.22 22.77
N PRO A 134 -4.28 19.67 21.56
CA PRO A 134 -4.51 20.38 20.30
C PRO A 134 -5.92 20.95 20.16
N GLU A 135 -6.93 20.27 20.69
CA GLU A 135 -8.32 20.73 20.64
C GLU A 135 -8.58 21.96 21.52
N LYS A 136 -7.73 22.19 22.51
CA LYS A 136 -7.80 23.34 23.43
C LYS A 136 -6.94 24.52 22.97
N LEU A 137 -6.17 24.38 21.90
CA LEU A 137 -5.33 25.45 21.38
C LEU A 137 -6.20 26.57 20.78
N SER A 138 -5.78 27.81 20.97
CA SER A 138 -6.47 28.97 20.41
C SER A 138 -6.37 28.98 18.88
N ASP A 139 -7.34 29.60 18.22
CA ASP A 139 -7.28 29.81 16.76
C ASP A 139 -6.01 30.58 16.33
N GLU A 140 -5.46 31.43 17.21
CA GLU A 140 -4.19 32.11 16.99
C GLU A 140 -3.01 31.16 16.80
N PHE A 141 -3.01 29.97 17.43
CA PHE A 141 -1.99 28.95 17.18
C PHE A 141 -2.04 28.47 15.73
N TYR A 142 -3.26 28.21 15.23
CA TYR A 142 -3.49 27.65 13.91
C TYR A 142 -3.26 28.64 12.77
N THR A 143 -3.22 29.95 13.04
CA THR A 143 -2.83 30.96 12.04
C THR A 143 -1.32 31.16 11.91
N GLN A 144 -0.52 30.57 12.80
CA GLN A 144 0.93 30.69 12.74
C GLN A 144 1.50 29.96 11.54
N SER A 145 2.50 30.56 10.90
CA SER A 145 3.14 29.99 9.72
C SER A 145 3.85 28.67 10.03
N VAL A 146 3.73 27.74 9.10
CA VAL A 146 4.53 26.51 9.04
C VAL A 146 5.42 26.57 7.82
N LYS A 147 6.66 26.10 7.96
CA LYS A 147 7.61 25.96 6.86
C LYS A 147 8.40 24.69 7.04
N GLY A 148 8.74 24.03 5.94
CA GLY A 148 9.66 22.91 5.98
C GLY A 148 10.12 22.53 4.58
N SER A 149 11.18 21.74 4.54
CA SER A 149 11.71 21.15 3.32
C SER A 149 12.24 19.76 3.62
N LEU A 150 12.15 18.85 2.65
CA LEU A 150 12.78 17.54 2.69
C LEU A 150 13.37 17.26 1.31
N ILE A 151 14.65 16.93 1.28
CA ILE A 151 15.39 16.60 0.08
C ILE A 151 16.03 15.23 0.28
N ILE A 152 15.74 14.31 -0.63
CA ILE A 152 16.44 13.05 -0.80
C ILE A 152 17.28 13.19 -2.07
N GLN A 153 18.60 13.24 -1.91
CA GLN A 153 19.54 13.25 -3.04
C GLN A 153 19.42 11.94 -3.82
N PRO A 154 19.86 11.89 -5.09
CA PRO A 154 19.90 10.67 -5.88
C PRO A 154 20.53 9.51 -5.10
N THR A 155 19.71 8.56 -4.69
CA THR A 155 20.07 7.48 -3.77
C THR A 155 19.65 6.15 -4.38
N PRO A 156 20.53 5.13 -4.43
CA PRO A 156 20.14 3.81 -4.91
C PRO A 156 19.01 3.21 -4.06
N ILE A 157 17.93 2.74 -4.68
CA ILE A 157 16.80 2.09 -3.98
C ILE A 157 17.26 0.81 -3.25
N SER A 158 18.33 0.17 -3.72
CA SER A 158 18.94 -1.00 -3.08
C SER A 158 19.34 -0.76 -1.62
N ARG A 159 19.55 0.50 -1.22
CA ARG A 159 19.79 0.90 0.17
C ARG A 159 18.59 0.64 1.09
N PHE A 160 17.37 0.63 0.55
CA PHE A 160 16.12 0.37 1.26
C PHE A 160 15.59 -1.05 1.06
N LYS A 161 16.36 -1.94 0.44
CA LYS A 161 15.92 -3.28 0.02
C LYS A 161 15.27 -4.07 1.16
N SER A 162 15.88 -4.12 2.33
CA SER A 162 15.34 -4.88 3.49
C SER A 162 14.00 -4.33 3.98
N ALA A 163 13.79 -3.01 3.90
CA ALA A 163 12.51 -2.41 4.21
C ALA A 163 11.45 -2.75 3.14
N LEU A 164 11.81 -2.70 1.85
CA LEU A 164 10.91 -3.05 0.75
C LEU A 164 10.49 -4.52 0.77
N GLU A 165 11.40 -5.43 1.12
CA GLU A 165 11.11 -6.87 1.23
C GLU A 165 10.05 -7.19 2.29
N LYS A 166 9.92 -6.36 3.34
CA LYS A 166 8.84 -6.50 4.35
C LYS A 166 7.45 -6.20 3.80
N PHE A 167 7.38 -5.39 2.74
CA PHE A 167 6.15 -5.13 1.98
C PHE A 167 6.01 -6.06 0.77
N GLU A 168 6.81 -7.13 0.71
CA GLU A 168 6.90 -8.07 -0.40
C GLU A 168 7.29 -7.44 -1.75
N ILE A 169 7.85 -6.24 -1.74
CA ILE A 169 8.36 -5.54 -2.92
C ILE A 169 9.79 -6.02 -3.14
N THR A 170 10.00 -6.79 -4.20
CA THR A 170 11.29 -7.45 -4.47
C THR A 170 11.80 -7.12 -5.86
N GLY A 171 13.12 -7.22 -6.08
CA GLY A 171 13.70 -6.93 -7.39
C GLY A 171 13.51 -5.48 -7.85
N THR A 172 13.30 -4.56 -6.90
CA THR A 172 13.24 -3.14 -7.15
C THR A 172 14.63 -2.52 -7.10
N GLU A 173 15.03 -1.91 -8.22
CA GLU A 173 16.29 -1.17 -8.35
C GLU A 173 16.02 0.19 -9.00
N GLY A 174 17.03 1.05 -9.03
CA GLY A 174 16.95 2.42 -9.57
C GLY A 174 17.54 3.44 -8.61
N ILE A 175 17.54 4.70 -9.04
CA ILE A 175 18.03 5.84 -8.26
C ILE A 175 16.83 6.71 -7.90
N ILE A 176 16.46 6.77 -6.62
CA ILE A 176 15.37 7.60 -6.12
C ILE A 176 15.90 8.99 -5.70
N SER A 177 15.16 10.02 -6.03
CA SER A 177 15.36 11.38 -5.53
C SER A 177 14.00 12.02 -5.23
N PHE A 178 13.99 12.91 -4.24
CA PHE A 178 12.78 13.59 -3.80
C PHE A 178 13.09 15.01 -3.37
N ASP A 179 12.24 15.95 -3.73
CA ASP A 179 12.24 17.31 -3.19
C ASP A 179 10.81 17.64 -2.73
N GLY A 180 10.65 18.12 -1.50
CA GLY A 180 9.35 18.43 -0.93
C GLY A 180 9.40 19.62 -0.01
N THR A 181 8.29 20.36 0.04
CA THR A 181 8.14 21.57 0.86
C THR A 181 6.83 21.55 1.64
N LEU A 182 6.88 22.15 2.83
CA LEU A 182 5.73 22.48 3.67
C LEU A 182 5.61 24.00 3.76
N SER A 183 4.40 24.53 3.59
CA SER A 183 4.11 25.96 3.71
C SER A 183 2.69 26.20 4.25
N GLY A 184 2.28 27.47 4.39
CA GLY A 184 0.96 27.84 4.88
C GLY A 184 0.94 28.08 6.39
N THR A 185 -0.15 27.69 7.05
CA THR A 185 -0.32 27.83 8.50
C THR A 185 -0.54 26.47 9.16
N ALA A 186 -0.45 26.39 10.49
CA ALA A 186 -0.68 25.14 11.20
C ALA A 186 -2.13 24.62 11.05
N GLY A 187 -3.11 25.49 10.80
CA GLY A 187 -4.49 25.10 10.50
C GLY A 187 -4.75 24.82 9.02
N THR A 188 -3.98 25.43 8.13
CA THR A 188 -4.11 25.30 6.67
C THR A 188 -2.74 25.08 6.00
N PRO A 189 -2.09 23.92 6.22
CA PRO A 189 -0.82 23.62 5.59
C PRO A 189 -1.00 23.30 4.10
N ASN A 190 0.07 23.54 3.33
CA ASN A 190 0.19 23.10 1.95
C ASN A 190 1.47 22.27 1.82
N PHE A 191 1.40 21.17 1.06
CA PHE A 191 2.56 20.35 0.72
C PHE A 191 2.73 20.31 -0.78
N GLU A 192 3.96 20.44 -1.24
CA GLU A 192 4.32 20.24 -2.64
C GLU A 192 5.54 19.34 -2.68
N GLY A 193 5.59 18.38 -3.60
CA GLY A 193 6.73 17.50 -3.72
C GLY A 193 6.87 16.88 -5.10
N SER A 194 8.10 16.51 -5.43
CA SER A 194 8.49 15.91 -6.70
C SER A 194 9.36 14.68 -6.41
N LEU A 195 8.93 13.53 -6.90
CA LEU A 195 9.60 12.24 -6.82
C LEU A 195 10.11 11.87 -8.21
N ASN A 196 11.40 11.53 -8.30
CA ASN A 196 11.98 11.00 -9.51
C ASN A 196 12.72 9.70 -9.21
N ILE A 197 12.46 8.68 -10.03
CA ILE A 197 13.16 7.40 -10.01
C ILE A 197 13.80 7.18 -11.39
N ASP A 198 15.12 7.26 -11.44
CA ASP A 198 15.91 7.05 -12.66
C ASP A 198 16.30 5.58 -12.82
N ASP A 199 16.25 5.12 -14.08
CA ASP A 199 16.53 3.74 -14.50
C ASP A 199 15.89 2.68 -13.57
N PRO A 200 14.58 2.77 -13.23
CA PRO A 200 13.99 1.82 -12.30
C PRO A 200 13.93 0.42 -12.92
N VAL A 201 14.17 -0.57 -12.07
CA VAL A 201 13.77 -1.95 -12.32
C VAL A 201 12.62 -2.25 -11.35
N LEU A 202 11.44 -2.60 -11.85
CA LEU A 202 10.27 -2.96 -11.04
C LEU A 202 9.80 -4.35 -11.46
N SER A 203 9.73 -5.29 -10.52
CA SER A 203 9.41 -6.69 -10.83
C SER A 203 10.28 -7.27 -11.98
N ASN A 204 11.57 -6.92 -12.00
CA ASN A 204 12.53 -7.25 -13.07
C ASN A 204 12.24 -6.62 -14.45
N VAL A 205 11.39 -5.60 -14.52
CA VAL A 205 11.15 -4.82 -15.74
C VAL A 205 11.88 -3.49 -15.65
N SER A 206 12.81 -3.25 -16.57
CA SER A 206 13.49 -1.97 -16.71
C SER A 206 12.57 -0.91 -17.34
N LEU A 207 12.54 0.26 -16.72
CA LEU A 207 11.93 1.49 -17.22
C LEU A 207 13.06 2.52 -17.41
N ASP A 208 12.80 3.63 -18.11
CA ASP A 208 13.78 4.71 -18.21
C ASP A 208 13.66 5.65 -17.00
N SER A 209 12.43 6.04 -16.65
CA SER A 209 12.16 6.85 -15.47
C SER A 209 10.70 6.76 -15.02
N VAL A 210 10.49 7.05 -13.73
CA VAL A 210 9.18 7.33 -13.14
C VAL A 210 9.26 8.68 -12.45
N PHE A 211 8.41 9.60 -12.87
CA PHE A 211 8.32 10.95 -12.32
C PHE A 211 6.94 11.16 -11.73
N ALA A 212 6.85 11.72 -10.53
CA ALA A 212 5.58 12.07 -9.90
C ALA A 212 5.68 13.39 -9.14
N ASP A 213 4.84 14.37 -9.50
CA ASP A 213 4.61 15.57 -8.70
C ASP A 213 3.32 15.42 -7.91
N PHE A 214 3.30 15.92 -6.68
CA PHE A 214 2.08 16.08 -5.92
C PHE A 214 1.96 17.46 -5.29
N LYS A 215 0.72 17.92 -5.16
CA LYS A 215 0.36 19.15 -4.47
C LYS A 215 -0.87 18.93 -3.64
N TYR A 216 -0.74 19.21 -2.35
CA TYR A 216 -1.83 19.19 -1.40
C TYR A 216 -2.11 20.59 -0.86
N SER A 217 -3.38 20.96 -0.80
CA SER A 217 -3.83 22.19 -0.14
C SER A 217 -4.95 21.91 0.85
N GLN A 218 -4.70 22.17 2.14
CA GLN A 218 -5.73 22.03 3.16
C GLN A 218 -6.89 23.03 2.97
N GLU A 219 -6.63 24.22 2.42
CA GLU A 219 -7.67 25.22 2.17
C GLU A 219 -8.63 24.76 1.05
N GLN A 220 -8.11 24.09 0.03
CA GLN A 220 -8.92 23.53 -1.06
C GLN A 220 -9.46 22.13 -0.70
N GLU A 221 -8.89 21.50 0.34
CA GLU A 221 -9.07 20.09 0.72
C GLU A 221 -8.92 19.17 -0.48
N ASN A 222 -7.78 19.31 -1.16
CA ASN A 222 -7.55 18.64 -2.42
C ASN A 222 -6.09 18.19 -2.55
N ILE A 223 -5.90 17.05 -3.20
CA ILE A 223 -4.59 16.58 -3.63
C ILE A 223 -4.58 16.39 -5.15
N ILE A 224 -3.57 16.97 -5.79
CA ILE A 224 -3.28 16.79 -7.21
C ILE A 224 -2.01 15.96 -7.32
N ILE A 225 -2.03 14.91 -8.14
CA ILE A 225 -0.87 14.05 -8.41
C ILE A 225 -0.72 13.90 -9.92
N ASN A 226 0.45 14.21 -10.46
CA ASN A 226 0.76 14.05 -11.88
C ASN A 226 1.93 13.07 -12.00
N THR A 227 1.72 11.95 -12.69
CA THR A 227 2.72 10.88 -12.84
C THR A 227 3.01 10.63 -14.32
N GLU A 228 4.29 10.55 -14.66
CA GLU A 228 4.77 10.14 -15.98
C GLU A 228 5.70 8.93 -15.85
N VAL A 229 5.46 7.91 -16.69
CA VAL A 229 6.33 6.73 -16.79
C VAL A 229 6.92 6.67 -18.19
N LEU A 230 8.25 6.72 -18.26
CA LEU A 230 9.00 6.53 -19.50
C LEU A 230 9.57 5.12 -19.56
N ALA A 231 9.39 4.47 -20.70
CA ALA A 231 10.01 3.18 -20.99
C ALA A 231 10.39 3.13 -22.48
N ALA A 232 11.55 2.58 -22.82
CA ALA A 232 12.04 2.50 -24.19
C ALA A 232 12.06 3.88 -24.92
N ARG A 233 12.44 4.92 -24.19
CA ARG A 233 12.54 6.34 -24.56
C ARG A 233 11.22 6.95 -25.02
N GLN A 234 10.13 6.44 -24.49
CA GLN A 234 8.80 6.87 -24.87
C GLN A 234 7.85 6.88 -23.67
N LYS A 235 6.88 7.79 -23.68
CA LYS A 235 5.84 7.83 -22.65
C LYS A 235 4.99 6.58 -22.73
N ALA A 236 5.08 5.76 -21.69
CA ALA A 236 4.43 4.47 -21.55
C ALA A 236 3.16 4.56 -20.70
N ALA A 237 3.17 5.44 -19.68
CA ALA A 237 1.98 5.79 -18.92
C ALA A 237 1.98 7.26 -18.49
N ASP A 238 0.78 7.76 -18.24
CA ASP A 238 0.44 9.09 -17.78
C ASP A 238 -0.74 8.95 -16.83
N ILE A 239 -0.62 9.48 -15.62
CA ILE A 239 -1.66 9.39 -14.60
C ILE A 239 -1.81 10.76 -13.96
N ASP A 240 -2.96 11.40 -14.19
CA ASP A 240 -3.33 12.66 -13.56
C ASP A 240 -4.47 12.39 -12.58
N ILE A 241 -4.29 12.77 -11.31
CA ILE A 241 -5.26 12.60 -10.23
C ILE A 241 -5.53 13.98 -9.64
N ASP A 242 -6.81 14.30 -9.48
CA ASP A 242 -7.35 15.44 -8.76
C ASP A 242 -8.43 14.88 -7.83
N PHE A 243 -8.09 14.76 -6.55
CA PHE A 243 -8.87 14.00 -5.58
C PHE A 243 -9.15 14.82 -4.30
N PRO A 244 -10.43 15.01 -3.94
CA PRO A 244 -10.81 15.65 -2.69
C PRO A 244 -10.20 14.89 -1.50
N PHE A 245 -9.39 15.58 -0.70
CA PHE A 245 -8.68 14.99 0.43
C PHE A 245 -8.61 16.02 1.56
N SER A 246 -9.22 15.72 2.70
CA SER A 246 -9.22 16.59 3.87
C SER A 246 -8.63 15.83 5.06
N TYR A 247 -7.69 16.47 5.76
CA TYR A 247 -7.06 15.89 6.94
C TYR A 247 -7.15 16.88 8.09
N ASN A 248 -7.51 16.42 9.28
CA ASN A 248 -7.56 17.26 10.45
C ASN A 248 -6.17 17.38 11.07
N PHE A 249 -5.43 18.43 10.75
CA PHE A 249 -4.11 18.68 11.33
C PHE A 249 -4.12 19.06 12.82
N LYS A 250 -5.31 19.17 13.45
CA LYS A 250 -5.44 19.35 14.90
C LYS A 250 -5.46 17.99 15.61
N THR A 251 -6.28 17.06 15.12
CA THR A 251 -6.51 15.75 15.76
C THR A 251 -5.69 14.61 15.13
N PHE A 252 -5.06 14.86 13.97
CA PHE A 252 -4.40 13.84 13.15
C PHE A 252 -5.34 12.73 12.65
N GLU A 253 -6.59 13.10 12.37
CA GLU A 253 -7.61 12.20 11.85
C GLU A 253 -7.99 12.58 10.42
N LEU A 254 -8.39 11.59 9.62
CA LEU A 254 -8.94 11.83 8.29
C LEU A 254 -10.33 12.44 8.42
N ASN A 255 -10.59 13.54 7.72
CA ASN A 255 -11.93 14.13 7.69
C ASN A 255 -12.78 13.42 6.64
N THR A 256 -14.09 13.36 6.88
CA THR A 256 -15.06 13.12 5.80
C THR A 256 -14.95 14.27 4.82
N VAL A 257 -14.71 13.96 3.55
CA VAL A 257 -14.65 14.98 2.50
C VAL A 257 -16.07 15.28 2.02
N ASP A 258 -16.30 16.50 1.55
CA ASP A 258 -17.57 16.88 0.94
C ASP A 258 -17.80 16.04 -0.34
N GLU A 259 -18.81 15.16 -0.29
CA GLU A 259 -19.20 14.26 -1.38
C GLU A 259 -19.52 15.01 -2.68
N SER A 260 -19.84 16.32 -2.60
CA SER A 260 -20.10 17.17 -3.77
C SER A 260 -18.85 17.71 -4.46
N LYS A 261 -17.65 17.51 -3.88
CA LYS A 261 -16.39 17.89 -4.52
C LYS A 261 -16.08 16.94 -5.69
N PRO A 262 -15.68 17.48 -6.84
CA PRO A 262 -15.38 16.64 -7.99
C PRO A 262 -14.06 15.89 -7.80
N VAL A 263 -14.08 14.62 -8.20
CA VAL A 263 -12.91 13.78 -8.45
C VAL A 263 -12.64 13.79 -9.95
N SER A 264 -11.36 13.84 -10.34
CA SER A 264 -10.92 13.58 -11.71
C SER A 264 -9.69 12.67 -11.70
N VAL A 265 -9.76 11.55 -12.41
CA VAL A 265 -8.62 10.67 -12.67
C VAL A 265 -8.52 10.44 -14.17
N GLU A 266 -7.38 10.73 -14.75
CA GLU A 266 -7.06 10.44 -16.14
C GLU A 266 -5.87 9.49 -16.19
N VAL A 267 -6.05 8.34 -16.83
CA VAL A 267 -4.99 7.36 -17.07
C VAL A 267 -4.84 7.19 -18.55
N ARG A 268 -3.62 7.31 -19.07
CA ARG A 268 -3.29 6.97 -20.46
C ARG A 268 -2.11 6.02 -20.48
N THR A 269 -2.21 4.95 -21.24
CA THR A 269 -1.16 3.94 -21.39
C THR A 269 -0.91 3.64 -22.85
N ARG A 270 0.36 3.47 -23.20
CA ARG A 270 0.79 3.10 -24.55
C ARG A 270 1.95 2.12 -24.47
N ASP A 271 1.73 0.93 -25.00
CA ASP A 271 2.64 -0.20 -24.94
C ASP A 271 3.12 -0.50 -23.50
N PHE A 272 2.25 -0.31 -22.50
CA PHE A 272 2.62 -0.46 -21.10
C PHE A 272 2.80 -1.93 -20.73
N ASN A 273 3.98 -2.29 -20.22
CA ASN A 273 4.33 -3.67 -19.89
C ASN A 273 3.73 -4.07 -18.55
N LEU A 274 2.75 -4.98 -18.54
CA LEU A 274 2.08 -5.44 -17.32
C LEU A 274 2.96 -6.21 -16.34
N ALA A 275 4.15 -6.65 -16.77
CA ALA A 275 5.04 -7.38 -15.89
C ALA A 275 5.55 -6.54 -14.70
N VAL A 276 5.44 -5.20 -14.77
CA VAL A 276 5.75 -4.29 -13.64
C VAL A 276 4.87 -4.52 -12.41
N PHE A 277 3.73 -5.22 -12.55
CA PHE A 277 2.80 -5.45 -11.46
C PHE A 277 3.00 -6.78 -10.72
N ASN A 278 4.01 -7.59 -11.06
CA ASN A 278 4.14 -8.95 -10.47
C ASN A 278 4.34 -8.95 -8.96
N ASP A 279 4.97 -7.92 -8.38
CA ASP A 279 5.11 -7.81 -6.93
C ASP A 279 3.83 -7.31 -6.23
N PHE A 280 2.88 -6.74 -6.99
CA PHE A 280 1.67 -6.12 -6.47
C PHE A 280 0.40 -6.96 -6.70
N VAL A 281 0.48 -8.07 -7.43
CA VAL A 281 -0.64 -9.01 -7.60
C VAL A 281 -0.68 -10.01 -6.44
N ASN A 282 -1.88 -10.50 -6.11
CA ASN A 282 -2.01 -11.58 -5.17
C ASN A 282 -1.40 -12.88 -5.75
N LYS A 283 -0.27 -13.30 -5.16
CA LYS A 283 0.54 -14.47 -5.58
C LYS A 283 -0.15 -15.82 -5.40
N GLU A 284 -1.29 -15.87 -4.72
CA GLU A 284 -2.17 -17.04 -4.61
C GLU A 284 -2.92 -17.28 -5.93
N PHE A 285 -3.41 -16.21 -6.55
CA PHE A 285 -4.26 -16.26 -7.74
C PHE A 285 -3.48 -16.04 -9.04
N THR A 286 -2.44 -15.20 -9.01
CA THR A 286 -1.73 -14.73 -10.20
C THR A 286 -0.23 -14.71 -9.98
N ARG A 287 0.52 -15.31 -10.89
CA ARG A 287 1.98 -15.18 -11.01
C ARG A 287 2.38 -14.98 -12.46
N ASN A 288 3.61 -14.51 -12.68
CA ASN A 288 4.19 -14.40 -14.01
C ASN A 288 3.30 -13.63 -14.99
N LEU A 289 2.66 -12.56 -14.50
CA LEU A 289 1.85 -11.65 -15.28
C LEU A 289 2.72 -11.01 -16.35
N LYS A 290 2.33 -11.17 -17.60
CA LYS A 290 2.98 -10.59 -18.78
C LYS A 290 1.90 -10.04 -19.68
N GLY A 291 2.24 -9.02 -20.45
CA GLY A 291 1.28 -8.42 -21.37
C GLY A 291 1.59 -7.00 -21.71
N VAL A 292 0.81 -6.49 -22.66
CA VAL A 292 0.84 -5.08 -23.04
C VAL A 292 -0.54 -4.50 -22.85
N LEU A 293 -0.62 -3.44 -22.06
CA LEU A 293 -1.81 -2.63 -21.82
C LEU A 293 -1.72 -1.34 -22.66
N ASN A 294 -2.78 -1.06 -23.41
CA ASN A 294 -2.97 0.19 -24.12
C ASN A 294 -4.35 0.74 -23.78
N GLY A 295 -4.51 2.05 -23.74
CA GLY A 295 -5.82 2.65 -23.62
C GLY A 295 -5.82 3.90 -22.76
N GLU A 296 -7.02 4.37 -22.49
CA GLU A 296 -7.27 5.57 -21.71
C GLU A 296 -8.50 5.39 -20.83
N LEU A 297 -8.47 5.93 -19.63
CA LEU A 297 -9.58 5.93 -18.69
C LEU A 297 -9.70 7.33 -18.10
N SER A 298 -10.90 7.90 -18.17
CA SER A 298 -11.30 9.14 -17.52
C SER A 298 -12.38 8.81 -16.49
N LEU A 299 -12.08 9.05 -15.22
CA LEU A 299 -13.04 9.01 -14.11
C LEU A 299 -13.33 10.45 -13.69
N LYS A 300 -14.60 10.88 -13.78
CA LYS A 300 -15.01 12.25 -13.44
C LYS A 300 -16.37 12.29 -12.79
N GLY A 301 -16.52 13.15 -11.79
CA GLY A 301 -17.79 13.43 -11.12
C GLY A 301 -17.60 13.60 -9.63
N THR A 302 -18.70 13.67 -8.89
CA THR A 302 -18.73 13.67 -7.42
C THR A 302 -18.77 12.24 -6.89
N GLU A 303 -18.66 12.01 -5.58
CA GLU A 303 -18.70 10.64 -5.02
C GLU A 303 -19.98 9.88 -5.44
N ASP A 304 -21.13 10.57 -5.41
CA ASP A 304 -22.43 10.01 -5.80
C ASP A 304 -22.65 9.88 -7.31
N GLU A 305 -21.99 10.69 -8.14
CA GLU A 305 -22.23 10.75 -9.59
C GLU A 305 -20.95 10.57 -10.41
N ILE A 306 -19.99 9.82 -9.88
CA ILE A 306 -18.73 9.51 -10.57
C ILE A 306 -19.00 8.66 -11.81
N THR A 307 -18.39 9.04 -12.93
CA THR A 307 -18.58 8.37 -14.22
C THR A 307 -17.24 7.93 -14.78
N ALA A 308 -17.21 6.72 -15.34
CA ALA A 308 -16.03 6.17 -16.02
C ALA A 308 -16.25 6.17 -17.53
N THR A 309 -15.28 6.70 -18.29
CA THR A 309 -15.29 6.64 -19.76
C THR A 309 -13.91 6.28 -20.30
N GLY A 310 -13.85 5.55 -21.40
CA GLY A 310 -12.60 5.18 -22.03
C GLY A 310 -12.55 3.69 -22.42
N TYR A 311 -11.35 3.15 -22.57
CA TYR A 311 -11.15 1.76 -22.91
C TYR A 311 -9.76 1.26 -22.49
N PHE A 312 -9.66 -0.05 -22.29
CA PHE A 312 -8.38 -0.74 -22.18
C PHE A 312 -8.32 -1.92 -23.15
N ASP A 313 -7.18 -2.03 -23.82
CA ASP A 313 -6.79 -3.14 -24.67
C ASP A 313 -5.65 -3.91 -24.02
N LEU A 314 -5.93 -5.17 -23.75
CA LEU A 314 -4.97 -6.13 -23.26
C LEU A 314 -4.51 -7.01 -24.43
N THR A 315 -3.21 -7.07 -24.69
CA THR A 315 -2.66 -7.92 -25.75
C THR A 315 -1.41 -8.66 -25.31
N LYS A 316 -1.06 -9.73 -26.05
CA LYS A 316 0.14 -10.56 -25.80
C LYS A 316 0.26 -11.01 -24.33
N SER A 317 -0.87 -11.22 -23.68
CA SER A 317 -0.94 -11.36 -22.24
C SER A 317 -0.98 -12.81 -21.80
N SER A 318 -0.40 -13.08 -20.63
CA SER A 318 -0.41 -14.39 -20.00
C SER A 318 -0.22 -14.25 -18.50
N PHE A 319 -0.74 -15.21 -17.74
CA PHE A 319 -0.42 -15.37 -16.34
C PHE A 319 -0.45 -16.86 -15.97
N GLU A 320 0.08 -17.17 -14.81
CA GLU A 320 -0.06 -18.47 -14.16
C GLU A 320 -0.99 -18.32 -12.97
N SER A 321 -1.91 -19.26 -12.81
CA SER A 321 -2.78 -19.36 -11.65
C SER A 321 -2.29 -20.49 -10.77
N PRO A 322 -1.60 -20.20 -9.65
CA PRO A 322 -1.10 -21.23 -8.74
C PRO A 322 -2.25 -22.05 -8.15
N ILE A 323 -3.32 -21.39 -7.69
CA ILE A 323 -4.49 -22.05 -7.12
C ILE A 323 -5.13 -23.06 -8.08
N ALA A 324 -5.17 -22.76 -9.38
CA ALA A 324 -5.71 -23.67 -10.39
C ALA A 324 -4.64 -24.58 -11.04
N GLY A 325 -3.35 -24.37 -10.77
CA GLY A 325 -2.25 -25.12 -11.39
C GLY A 325 -2.15 -24.97 -12.92
N ILE A 326 -2.67 -23.87 -13.48
CA ILE A 326 -2.72 -23.64 -14.93
C ILE A 326 -1.91 -22.41 -15.35
N LYS A 327 -1.52 -22.42 -16.62
CA LYS A 327 -1.06 -21.23 -17.33
C LYS A 327 -2.13 -20.80 -18.33
N VAL A 328 -2.52 -19.54 -18.27
CA VAL A 328 -3.41 -18.91 -19.23
C VAL A 328 -2.57 -18.02 -20.14
N ASP A 329 -2.66 -18.23 -21.45
CA ASP A 329 -1.88 -17.48 -22.43
C ASP A 329 -2.72 -17.00 -23.62
N GLY A 330 -2.09 -16.23 -24.51
CA GLY A 330 -2.75 -15.67 -25.68
C GLY A 330 -3.90 -14.73 -25.31
N ILE A 331 -3.88 -14.17 -24.10
CA ILE A 331 -4.95 -13.32 -23.58
C ILE A 331 -5.01 -12.06 -24.44
N LYS A 332 -6.19 -11.83 -24.99
CA LYS A 332 -6.58 -10.60 -25.66
C LYS A 332 -7.91 -10.14 -25.10
N SER A 333 -7.99 -8.89 -24.69
CA SER A 333 -9.24 -8.33 -24.19
C SER A 333 -9.41 -6.88 -24.59
N ARG A 334 -10.66 -6.47 -24.86
CA ARG A 334 -11.05 -5.08 -24.95
C ARG A 334 -12.20 -4.82 -23.99
N ILE A 335 -11.96 -3.90 -23.07
CA ILE A 335 -12.95 -3.41 -22.10
C ILE A 335 -13.22 -1.95 -22.45
N GLU A 336 -14.48 -1.58 -22.59
CA GLU A 336 -14.93 -0.21 -22.85
C GLU A 336 -15.72 0.28 -21.64
N PHE A 337 -15.42 1.48 -21.17
CA PHE A 337 -16.10 2.15 -20.06
C PHE A 337 -17.01 3.24 -20.62
N SER A 338 -18.23 3.27 -20.10
CA SER A 338 -19.23 4.31 -20.34
C SER A 338 -19.92 4.65 -19.02
N LYS A 339 -20.60 5.81 -18.96
CA LYS A 339 -21.14 6.40 -17.72
C LYS A 339 -21.76 5.39 -16.75
N ASP A 340 -22.62 4.52 -17.24
CA ASP A 340 -23.43 3.58 -16.46
C ASP A 340 -23.12 2.10 -16.78
N LYS A 341 -22.00 1.81 -17.46
CA LYS A 341 -21.75 0.48 -18.00
C LYS A 341 -20.30 0.23 -18.39
N VAL A 342 -19.82 -0.96 -18.03
CA VAL A 342 -18.60 -1.57 -18.55
C VAL A 342 -18.98 -2.61 -19.60
N THR A 343 -18.37 -2.55 -20.78
CA THR A 343 -18.59 -3.52 -21.85
C THR A 343 -17.33 -4.33 -22.09
N LEU A 344 -17.41 -5.64 -21.84
CA LEU A 344 -16.41 -6.59 -22.31
C LEU A 344 -16.70 -6.91 -23.77
N LYS A 345 -16.03 -6.20 -24.69
CA LYS A 345 -16.23 -6.41 -26.13
C LYS A 345 -15.76 -7.78 -26.56
N GLN A 346 -14.62 -8.18 -26.02
CA GLN A 346 -14.03 -9.49 -26.23
C GLN A 346 -13.06 -9.79 -25.08
N LEU A 347 -13.06 -11.03 -24.65
CA LEU A 347 -11.97 -11.70 -23.97
C LEU A 347 -11.72 -13.00 -24.73
N SER A 348 -10.48 -13.27 -25.12
CA SER A 348 -10.05 -14.57 -25.62
C SER A 348 -8.79 -15.00 -24.91
N ALA A 349 -8.70 -16.25 -24.51
CA ALA A 349 -7.54 -16.82 -23.83
C ALA A 349 -7.39 -18.31 -24.18
N ASN A 350 -6.21 -18.86 -23.96
CA ASN A 350 -5.96 -20.29 -24.09
C ASN A 350 -5.44 -20.87 -22.78
N SER A 351 -5.79 -22.13 -22.51
CA SER A 351 -5.21 -22.92 -21.44
C SER A 351 -5.10 -24.37 -21.89
N GLY A 352 -3.88 -24.94 -21.81
CA GLY A 352 -3.59 -26.24 -22.39
C GLY A 352 -3.76 -26.25 -23.91
N LYS A 353 -4.67 -27.08 -24.42
CA LYS A 353 -4.98 -27.18 -25.87
C LYS A 353 -6.27 -26.44 -26.26
N GLY A 354 -6.99 -25.91 -25.28
CA GLY A 354 -8.31 -25.31 -25.49
C GLY A 354 -8.32 -23.80 -25.43
N GLY A 355 -9.43 -23.25 -25.90
CA GLY A 355 -9.69 -21.82 -25.93
C GLY A 355 -10.88 -21.43 -25.05
N PHE A 356 -10.84 -20.21 -24.55
CA PHE A 356 -11.91 -19.55 -23.82
C PHE A 356 -12.22 -18.23 -24.51
N ASN A 357 -13.51 -17.92 -24.65
CA ASN A 357 -13.98 -16.63 -25.13
C ASN A 357 -15.10 -16.12 -24.24
N ALA A 358 -15.10 -14.82 -23.94
CA ALA A 358 -16.20 -14.17 -23.25
C ALA A 358 -16.48 -12.78 -23.83
N ASN A 359 -17.74 -12.35 -23.70
CA ASN A 359 -18.19 -10.99 -24.01
C ASN A 359 -19.43 -10.69 -23.18
N GLY A 360 -19.72 -9.42 -22.98
CA GLY A 360 -20.88 -9.04 -22.19
C GLY A 360 -20.80 -7.62 -21.65
N THR A 361 -21.66 -7.34 -20.69
CA THR A 361 -21.80 -6.02 -20.08
C THR A 361 -22.02 -6.14 -18.58
N ILE A 362 -21.55 -5.14 -17.86
CA ILE A 362 -21.80 -4.92 -16.44
C ILE A 362 -22.38 -3.51 -16.33
N ASN A 363 -23.59 -3.37 -15.81
CA ASN A 363 -24.18 -2.07 -15.53
C ASN A 363 -23.62 -1.53 -14.21
N LEU A 364 -23.46 -0.20 -14.15
CA LEU A 364 -22.90 0.53 -13.02
C LEU A 364 -23.94 1.49 -12.44
N ASP A 365 -23.86 1.70 -11.14
CA ASP A 365 -24.42 2.84 -10.43
C ASP A 365 -23.24 3.59 -9.78
N GLY A 366 -22.89 4.76 -10.31
CA GLY A 366 -21.57 5.37 -10.10
C GLY A 366 -20.45 4.45 -10.58
N LEU A 367 -19.56 4.03 -9.67
CA LEU A 367 -18.53 3.02 -9.93
C LEU A 367 -18.93 1.61 -9.47
N TYR A 368 -20.11 1.44 -8.87
CA TYR A 368 -20.53 0.18 -8.28
C TYR A 368 -21.23 -0.71 -9.31
N PRO A 369 -20.73 -1.94 -9.56
CA PRO A 369 -21.43 -2.91 -10.40
C PRO A 369 -22.79 -3.30 -9.81
N THR A 370 -23.85 -3.23 -10.61
CA THR A 370 -25.21 -3.60 -10.18
C THR A 370 -25.63 -4.95 -10.74
N THR A 371 -25.65 -5.04 -12.07
CA THR A 371 -26.09 -6.21 -12.81
C THR A 371 -25.08 -6.55 -13.88
N LEU A 372 -24.98 -7.83 -14.19
CA LEU A 372 -24.11 -8.34 -15.24
C LEU A 372 -24.92 -9.15 -16.25
N ASP A 373 -24.38 -9.24 -17.45
CA ASP A 373 -24.80 -10.16 -18.50
C ASP A 373 -23.56 -10.54 -19.31
N ILE A 374 -22.99 -11.71 -19.01
CA ILE A 374 -21.76 -12.20 -19.59
C ILE A 374 -22.02 -13.55 -20.24
N GLN A 375 -21.63 -13.67 -21.50
CA GLN A 375 -21.61 -14.93 -22.23
C GLN A 375 -20.18 -15.44 -22.27
N ALA A 376 -19.99 -16.70 -21.92
CA ALA A 376 -18.70 -17.37 -21.93
C ALA A 376 -18.80 -18.70 -22.68
N LYS A 377 -17.81 -18.97 -23.52
CA LYS A 377 -17.65 -20.24 -24.23
C LYS A 377 -16.25 -20.77 -24.04
N ALA A 378 -16.13 -22.03 -23.69
CA ALA A 378 -14.87 -22.75 -23.60
C ALA A 378 -14.93 -24.00 -24.47
N ASN A 379 -13.82 -24.34 -25.12
CA ASN A 379 -13.68 -25.57 -25.88
C ASN A 379 -12.34 -26.20 -25.51
N GLN A 380 -12.40 -27.38 -24.89
CA GLN A 380 -11.27 -28.14 -24.36
C GLN A 380 -10.36 -27.31 -23.43
N PHE A 381 -10.92 -26.31 -22.75
CA PHE A 381 -10.15 -25.40 -21.92
C PHE A 381 -9.72 -26.11 -20.65
N LYS A 382 -8.42 -26.09 -20.35
CA LYS A 382 -7.91 -26.62 -19.09
C LYS A 382 -8.22 -25.62 -17.98
N LEU A 383 -9.26 -25.90 -17.19
CA LEU A 383 -9.72 -25.06 -16.09
C LEU A 383 -8.83 -25.23 -14.85
N ALA A 384 -8.36 -26.46 -14.61
CA ALA A 384 -7.51 -26.77 -13.47
C ALA A 384 -6.55 -27.91 -13.77
N ASN A 385 -5.41 -27.90 -13.10
CA ASN A 385 -4.35 -28.91 -13.23
C ASN A 385 -3.45 -28.88 -11.99
N THR A 386 -4.00 -29.33 -10.87
CA THR A 386 -3.29 -29.55 -9.62
C THR A 386 -3.08 -31.05 -9.39
N ASP A 387 -2.36 -31.41 -8.32
CA ASP A 387 -2.21 -32.81 -7.91
C ASP A 387 -3.51 -33.39 -7.34
N GLU A 388 -4.39 -32.53 -6.83
CA GLU A 388 -5.69 -32.88 -6.26
C GLU A 388 -6.80 -32.93 -7.31
N TYR A 389 -6.74 -32.09 -8.34
CA TYR A 389 -7.77 -32.08 -9.37
C TYR A 389 -7.26 -31.58 -10.72
N ASN A 390 -7.76 -32.22 -11.77
CA ASN A 390 -7.51 -31.86 -13.15
C ASN A 390 -8.84 -31.75 -13.88
N LEU A 391 -9.07 -30.66 -14.61
CA LEU A 391 -10.33 -30.41 -15.28
C LEU A 391 -10.09 -29.80 -16.67
N VAL A 392 -10.48 -30.53 -17.70
CA VAL A 392 -10.61 -30.01 -19.06
C VAL A 392 -12.09 -29.93 -19.41
N ILE A 393 -12.55 -28.75 -19.82
CA ILE A 393 -13.98 -28.45 -19.95
C ILE A 393 -14.37 -27.91 -21.32
N ASP A 394 -15.60 -28.22 -21.72
CA ASP A 394 -16.38 -27.42 -22.67
C ASP A 394 -17.42 -26.61 -21.87
N LEU A 395 -17.61 -25.36 -22.24
CA LEU A 395 -18.55 -24.43 -21.59
C LEU A 395 -19.33 -23.69 -22.67
N ASP A 396 -20.63 -23.57 -22.49
CA ASP A 396 -21.46 -22.57 -23.17
C ASP A 396 -22.44 -22.03 -22.13
N SER A 397 -22.13 -20.88 -21.55
CA SER A 397 -22.87 -20.33 -20.40
C SER A 397 -23.17 -18.85 -20.56
N ARG A 398 -24.30 -18.43 -20.00
CA ARG A 398 -24.67 -17.04 -19.77
C ARG A 398 -24.83 -16.83 -18.27
N LEU A 399 -24.02 -15.94 -17.72
CA LEU A 399 -24.14 -15.45 -16.35
C LEU A 399 -24.89 -14.11 -16.41
N SER A 400 -26.03 -13.99 -15.74
CA SER A 400 -26.84 -12.78 -15.79
C SER A 400 -27.60 -12.49 -14.51
N GLY A 401 -27.91 -11.23 -14.24
CA GLY A 401 -28.67 -10.80 -13.05
C GLY A 401 -27.86 -9.89 -12.13
N PRO A 402 -28.33 -9.66 -10.89
CA PRO A 402 -27.59 -8.88 -9.89
C PRO A 402 -26.22 -9.51 -9.61
N ILE A 403 -25.17 -8.69 -9.46
CA ILE A 403 -23.80 -9.21 -9.19
C ILE A 403 -23.72 -9.97 -7.86
N THR A 404 -24.62 -9.68 -6.91
CA THR A 404 -24.70 -10.34 -5.61
C THR A 404 -25.42 -11.69 -5.66
N THR A 405 -26.30 -11.90 -6.64
CA THR A 405 -27.12 -13.12 -6.82
C THR A 405 -27.24 -13.48 -8.30
N PRO A 406 -26.12 -13.69 -9.01
CA PRO A 406 -26.17 -13.92 -10.44
C PRO A 406 -26.81 -15.29 -10.74
N LYS A 407 -27.39 -15.43 -11.93
CA LYS A 407 -27.91 -16.69 -12.44
C LYS A 407 -27.03 -17.18 -13.59
N ALA A 408 -26.48 -18.38 -13.44
CA ALA A 408 -25.74 -19.07 -14.49
C ALA A 408 -26.68 -20.06 -15.21
N ILE A 409 -26.77 -19.94 -16.54
CA ILE A 409 -27.56 -20.84 -17.39
C ILE A 409 -26.71 -21.33 -18.55
N GLY A 410 -26.82 -22.61 -18.91
CA GLY A 410 -26.11 -23.16 -20.05
C GLY A 410 -25.66 -24.60 -19.86
N ARG A 411 -24.54 -24.96 -20.49
CA ARG A 411 -23.95 -26.30 -20.43
C ARG A 411 -22.51 -26.24 -19.95
N PHE A 412 -22.19 -27.09 -18.99
CA PHE A 412 -20.84 -27.33 -18.49
C PHE A 412 -20.52 -28.81 -18.68
N ALA A 413 -19.50 -29.11 -19.48
CA ALA A 413 -19.11 -30.49 -19.73
C ALA A 413 -17.65 -30.73 -19.35
N VAL A 414 -17.41 -31.72 -18.49
CA VAL A 414 -16.07 -32.22 -18.17
C VAL A 414 -15.68 -33.24 -19.24
N LYS A 415 -14.65 -32.91 -20.02
CA LYS A 415 -14.16 -33.73 -21.14
C LYS A 415 -13.21 -34.83 -20.70
N ASN A 416 -12.39 -34.52 -19.70
CA ASN A 416 -11.53 -35.42 -18.97
C ASN A 416 -11.04 -34.72 -17.70
N GLY A 417 -10.60 -35.51 -16.74
CA GLY A 417 -10.09 -34.96 -15.50
C GLY A 417 -9.98 -35.99 -14.40
N PHE A 418 -9.63 -35.51 -13.22
CA PHE A 418 -9.79 -36.27 -12.01
C PHE A 418 -10.03 -35.33 -10.83
N ILE A 419 -10.55 -35.89 -9.75
CA ILE A 419 -10.53 -35.27 -8.43
C ILE A 419 -10.05 -36.30 -7.41
N VAL A 420 -9.18 -35.87 -6.51
CA VAL A 420 -8.70 -36.62 -5.37
C VAL A 420 -9.56 -36.21 -4.18
N LEU A 421 -10.18 -37.18 -3.53
CA LEU A 421 -10.94 -36.95 -2.31
C LEU A 421 -10.20 -37.63 -1.15
N GLU A 422 -9.71 -36.82 -0.23
CA GLU A 422 -9.19 -37.31 1.05
C GLU A 422 -10.36 -37.62 1.99
N GLU A 423 -10.28 -38.74 2.71
CA GLU A 423 -11.33 -39.19 3.67
C GLU A 423 -12.74 -39.42 3.08
N PHE A 424 -12.88 -39.67 1.76
CA PHE A 424 -14.18 -39.99 1.17
C PHE A 424 -14.72 -41.33 1.71
N GLY A 425 -15.61 -41.23 2.70
CA GLY A 425 -16.25 -42.37 3.37
C GLY A 425 -15.88 -42.57 4.85
N ASP A 426 -14.95 -41.77 5.43
CA ASP A 426 -14.43 -42.01 6.79
C ASP A 426 -15.03 -41.13 7.91
N LYS A 427 -16.03 -40.29 7.61
CA LYS A 427 -16.79 -39.57 8.66
C LYS A 427 -18.29 -39.56 8.39
N THR A 428 -19.04 -40.26 9.23
CA THR A 428 -20.40 -39.82 9.58
C THR A 428 -20.27 -38.47 10.26
N VAL A 429 -20.65 -37.40 9.57
CA VAL A 429 -20.70 -36.07 10.16
C VAL A 429 -21.83 -36.10 11.19
N GLU A 430 -21.47 -36.12 12.47
CA GLU A 430 -22.38 -35.62 13.50
C GLU A 430 -22.33 -34.09 13.40
N ASP A 431 -23.49 -33.46 13.19
CA ASP A 431 -23.66 -32.02 13.28
C ASP A 431 -23.28 -31.58 14.70
N VAL A 432 -22.14 -30.88 14.82
CA VAL A 432 -21.80 -30.15 16.04
C VAL A 432 -22.05 -28.67 15.74
N THR A 433 -23.18 -28.16 16.22
CA THR A 433 -23.43 -26.72 16.31
C THR A 433 -22.56 -26.12 17.40
N LEU A 434 -21.57 -25.30 17.01
CA LEU A 434 -20.88 -24.40 17.91
C LEU A 434 -21.61 -23.05 17.88
N GLU A 435 -22.22 -22.69 19.01
CA GLU A 435 -22.70 -21.33 19.25
C GLU A 435 -21.50 -20.43 19.57
N GLY A 436 -21.36 -19.33 18.83
CA GLY A 436 -20.69 -18.13 19.35
C GLY A 436 -19.32 -17.78 18.77
N GLU A 437 -19.18 -17.74 17.44
CA GLU A 437 -18.16 -16.89 16.81
C GLU A 437 -18.84 -15.79 15.98
N GLU A 438 -18.40 -14.55 16.19
CA GLU A 438 -18.91 -13.37 15.51
C GLU A 438 -18.70 -13.50 13.99
N GLU A 439 -19.79 -13.36 13.23
CA GLU A 439 -19.78 -13.37 11.77
C GLU A 439 -18.93 -12.22 11.23
N VAL A 440 -17.71 -12.55 10.80
CA VAL A 440 -17.05 -11.77 9.76
C VAL A 440 -17.90 -11.94 8.50
N ILE A 441 -18.45 -10.86 7.95
CA ILE A 441 -19.21 -10.89 6.69
C ILE A 441 -18.24 -11.32 5.58
N ASN A 442 -18.20 -12.62 5.32
CA ASN A 442 -17.50 -13.21 4.20
C ASN A 442 -18.56 -13.50 3.13
N ILE A 443 -18.63 -12.66 2.09
CA ILE A 443 -19.57 -12.88 0.98
C ILE A 443 -19.08 -14.11 0.20
N SER A 444 -19.67 -15.27 0.49
CA SER A 444 -19.49 -16.48 -0.32
C SER A 444 -20.35 -16.37 -1.58
N TYR A 445 -19.74 -15.96 -2.70
CA TYR A 445 -20.42 -15.86 -4.00
C TYR A 445 -20.99 -17.21 -4.49
N TYR A 446 -20.55 -18.33 -3.93
CA TYR A 446 -21.07 -19.66 -4.27
C TYR A 446 -22.45 -19.92 -3.66
N ASP A 447 -22.73 -19.35 -2.48
CA ASP A 447 -24.00 -19.59 -1.76
C ASP A 447 -25.16 -18.76 -2.33
N SER A 448 -24.84 -17.68 -3.05
CA SER A 448 -25.83 -16.78 -3.67
C SER A 448 -26.03 -17.01 -5.18
N LEU A 449 -25.27 -17.91 -5.79
CA LEU A 449 -25.32 -18.23 -7.21
C LEU A 449 -26.48 -19.18 -7.54
N ALA A 450 -27.41 -18.73 -8.40
CA ALA A 450 -28.43 -19.60 -8.94
C ALA A 450 -27.90 -20.35 -10.18
N ILE A 451 -27.82 -21.68 -10.11
CA ILE A 451 -27.28 -22.51 -11.20
C ILE A 451 -28.40 -23.28 -11.90
N GLU A 452 -28.61 -23.01 -13.18
CA GLU A 452 -29.46 -23.80 -14.09
C GLU A 452 -28.60 -24.29 -15.26
N MET A 453 -27.69 -25.21 -14.95
CA MET A 453 -26.70 -25.72 -15.90
C MET A 453 -26.96 -27.19 -16.22
N GLU A 454 -26.90 -27.54 -17.50
CA GLU A 454 -26.71 -28.93 -17.90
C GLU A 454 -25.27 -29.34 -17.58
N PHE A 455 -25.12 -30.25 -16.63
CA PHE A 455 -23.82 -30.82 -16.27
C PHE A 455 -23.62 -32.16 -16.96
N ALA A 456 -22.54 -32.30 -17.72
CA ALA A 456 -22.18 -33.53 -18.39
C ALA A 456 -20.75 -33.96 -18.03
N ILE A 457 -20.57 -35.22 -17.67
CA ILE A 457 -19.25 -35.87 -17.63
C ILE A 457 -19.18 -36.74 -18.87
N GLU A 458 -18.25 -36.47 -19.77
CA GLU A 458 -18.20 -37.21 -21.03
C GLU A 458 -17.42 -38.52 -20.88
N ARG A 459 -16.09 -38.48 -20.73
CA ARG A 459 -15.24 -39.69 -20.61
C ARG A 459 -14.01 -39.39 -19.76
N ASN A 460 -13.41 -40.44 -19.16
CA ASN A 460 -12.12 -40.37 -18.46
C ASN A 460 -12.10 -39.32 -17.34
N PHE A 461 -13.18 -39.26 -16.55
CA PHE A 461 -13.17 -38.55 -15.28
C PHE A 461 -12.99 -39.56 -14.16
N TYR A 462 -11.97 -39.35 -13.34
CA TYR A 462 -11.61 -40.28 -12.27
C TYR A 462 -11.83 -39.63 -10.90
N VAL A 463 -12.49 -40.33 -9.99
CA VAL A 463 -12.45 -40.02 -8.56
C VAL A 463 -11.41 -40.92 -7.92
N ARG A 464 -10.36 -40.31 -7.39
CA ARG A 464 -9.24 -41.00 -6.74
C ARG A 464 -9.40 -40.88 -5.23
N GLY A 465 -9.35 -42.00 -4.53
CA GLY A 465 -9.30 -42.01 -3.06
C GLY A 465 -7.87 -42.18 -2.57
N GLY A 466 -7.44 -41.43 -1.55
CA GLY A 466 -6.11 -41.55 -0.96
C GLY A 466 -5.75 -42.95 -0.42
N GLY A 467 -6.73 -43.87 -0.32
CA GLY A 467 -6.55 -45.25 0.15
C GLY A 467 -7.32 -46.35 -0.61
N TYR A 468 -8.02 -46.04 -1.71
CA TYR A 468 -8.84 -47.01 -2.46
C TYR A 468 -8.62 -46.91 -3.98
N LEU A 469 -8.96 -47.99 -4.72
CA LEU A 469 -8.86 -48.07 -6.18
C LEU A 469 -9.62 -46.93 -6.87
N ASP A 470 -9.00 -46.30 -7.87
CA ASP A 470 -9.59 -45.27 -8.73
C ASP A 470 -10.98 -45.71 -9.26
N MET A 471 -11.99 -44.86 -9.09
CA MET A 471 -13.32 -45.04 -9.71
C MET A 471 -13.45 -44.16 -10.96
N GLU A 472 -13.78 -44.77 -12.09
CA GLU A 472 -14.15 -44.06 -13.32
C GLU A 472 -15.66 -43.77 -13.31
N ILE A 473 -16.04 -42.51 -13.58
CA ILE A 473 -17.44 -42.04 -13.61
C ILE A 473 -17.91 -41.81 -15.04
#